data_AF-A0A6B2LJF9-F1
#
_entry.id   AF-A0A6B2LJF9-F1
#
_cell.length_a   1.000
_cell.length_b   1.000
_cell.length_c   1.000
_cell.angle_alpha   90.00
_cell.angle_beta   90.00
_cell.angle_gamma   90.00
#
_symmetry.space_group_name_H-M   'P 1'
#
loop_
_entity.id
_entity.type
_entity.pdbx_description
1 polymer ?
#
loop_
_entity_poly.entity_id
_entity_poly.type
_entity_poly.pdbx_seq_one_letter_code
_entity_poly.pdbx_strand_id
1 'polypeptide(L)'
;MVLSPRTAANLALEAVYTKVVISGVIADIKMVQVYKNNGNESIDVDYYFPSSPTAVVYAMQFVKGGNLVIAQIQTTLMAELTFDEAVSQGLTGALLGSSEGSILTLKIANIPPHTVLRVEIFYTEQLIPDEGTYQFYYPSIIPPQYLDEMEGVDQDPSQFNCLFIMEIILQLPFPLSHISCPTHSINIS
;
A
#
# COMPACT_ATOMS: atom_id res chain seq x y z
N MET A 1 1.07 5.21 3.09
CA MET A 1 0.52 4.69 1.80
C MET A 1 -0.69 5.52 1.44
N VAL A 2 -0.76 6.10 0.24
CA VAL A 2 -1.89 6.96 -0.17
C VAL A 2 -2.26 6.72 -1.63
N LEU A 3 -3.56 6.67 -1.91
CA LEU A 3 -4.11 6.89 -3.26
C LEU A 3 -4.31 8.39 -3.44
N SER A 4 -3.64 8.99 -4.41
CA SER A 4 -3.94 10.35 -4.85
C SER A 4 -4.76 10.30 -6.14
N PRO A 5 -5.95 10.91 -6.19
CA PRO A 5 -6.69 11.00 -7.43
C PRO A 5 -6.05 12.05 -8.36
N ARG A 6 -5.87 11.69 -9.64
CA ARG A 6 -5.35 12.59 -10.68
C ARG A 6 -6.39 13.62 -11.18
N THR A 7 -7.62 13.53 -10.66
CA THR A 7 -8.75 14.41 -10.99
C THR A 7 -9.54 14.66 -9.70
N ALA A 8 -10.30 15.75 -9.61
CA ALA A 8 -11.14 16.01 -8.43
C ALA A 8 -12.05 14.81 -8.15
N ALA A 9 -11.82 14.11 -7.04
CA ALA A 9 -12.46 12.84 -6.76
C ALA A 9 -12.87 12.73 -5.29
N ASN A 10 -14.03 12.11 -5.06
CA ASN A 10 -14.43 11.67 -3.73
C ASN A 10 -14.05 10.18 -3.59
N LEU A 11 -12.78 9.92 -3.31
CA LEU A 11 -12.25 8.58 -3.10
C LEU A 11 -11.96 8.38 -1.60
N ALA A 12 -12.86 7.68 -0.91
CA ALA A 12 -12.72 7.44 0.52
C ALA A 12 -11.94 6.15 0.78
N LEU A 13 -10.99 6.18 1.72
CA LEU A 13 -10.40 4.98 2.30
C LEU A 13 -11.36 4.41 3.35
N GLU A 14 -11.95 3.25 3.07
CA GLU A 14 -12.94 2.63 3.97
C GLU A 14 -12.28 1.69 4.98
N ALA A 15 -11.27 0.93 4.56
CA ALA A 15 -10.60 -0.03 5.43
C ALA A 15 -9.16 -0.31 5.03
N VAL A 16 -8.36 -0.69 6.03
CA VAL A 16 -6.99 -1.18 5.91
C VAL A 16 -6.87 -2.45 6.74
N TYR A 17 -6.47 -3.53 6.09
CA TYR A 17 -6.16 -4.81 6.72
C TYR A 17 -4.70 -5.13 6.48
N THR A 18 -3.95 -5.33 7.55
CA THR A 18 -2.54 -5.66 7.47
C THR A 18 -2.27 -6.93 8.25
N LYS A 19 -1.63 -7.89 7.59
CA LYS A 19 -1.10 -9.09 8.22
C LYS A 19 0.41 -9.06 8.14
N VAL A 20 1.06 -9.21 9.27
CA VAL A 20 2.52 -9.20 9.42
C VAL A 20 2.94 -10.53 10.01
N VAL A 21 3.86 -11.23 9.37
CA VAL A 21 4.51 -12.42 9.90
C VAL A 21 5.97 -12.12 10.11
N ILE A 22 6.41 -12.04 11.37
CA ILE A 22 7.80 -11.78 11.73
C ILE A 22 8.49 -13.10 12.04
N SER A 23 9.41 -13.51 11.18
CA SER A 23 10.21 -14.73 11.33
C SER A 23 11.68 -14.35 11.56
N GLY A 24 12.12 -14.42 12.82
CA GLY A 24 13.44 -13.94 13.21
C GLY A 24 13.59 -12.44 12.94
N VAL A 25 14.36 -12.08 11.90
CA VAL A 25 14.65 -10.68 11.52
C VAL A 25 13.92 -10.23 10.25
N ILE A 26 13.07 -11.08 9.66
CA ILE A 26 12.33 -10.75 8.45
C ILE A 26 10.85 -10.61 8.82
N ALA A 27 10.26 -9.48 8.46
CA ALA A 27 8.82 -9.28 8.44
C ALA A 27 8.32 -9.55 7.01
N ASP A 28 7.34 -10.44 6.86
CA ASP A 28 6.56 -10.61 5.63
C ASP A 28 5.19 -9.97 5.82
N ILE A 29 4.85 -9.01 4.97
CA ILE A 29 3.69 -8.15 5.13
C ILE A 29 2.76 -8.34 3.95
N LYS A 30 1.52 -8.69 4.26
CA LYS A 30 0.37 -8.56 3.36
C LYS A 30 -0.50 -7.41 3.82
N MET A 31 -0.65 -6.41 2.97
CA MET A 31 -1.49 -5.25 3.23
C MET A 31 -2.61 -5.17 2.19
N VAL A 32 -3.82 -4.85 2.65
CA VAL A 32 -5.01 -4.69 1.83
C VAL A 32 -5.66 -3.36 2.20
N GLN A 33 -5.86 -2.49 1.20
CA GLN A 33 -6.61 -1.26 1.37
C GLN A 33 -7.86 -1.28 0.52
N VAL A 34 -8.97 -0.84 1.10
CA VAL A 34 -10.27 -0.77 0.46
C VAL A 34 -10.66 0.69 0.33
N TYR A 35 -10.84 1.10 -0.91
CA TYR A 35 -11.25 2.43 -1.29
C TYR A 35 -12.58 2.39 -2.00
N LYS A 36 -13.35 3.48 -1.90
CA LYS A 36 -14.61 3.62 -2.61
C LYS A 36 -14.69 4.96 -3.30
N ASN A 37 -14.92 4.93 -4.61
CA ASN A 37 -15.29 6.13 -5.35
C ASN A 37 -16.74 6.49 -4.99
N ASN A 38 -16.93 7.45 -4.09
CA ASN A 38 -18.24 7.98 -3.73
C ASN A 38 -18.73 9.08 -4.68
N GLY A 39 -17.91 9.47 -5.67
CA GLY A 39 -18.27 10.42 -6.70
C GLY A 39 -19.20 9.84 -7.75
N ASN A 40 -19.70 10.73 -8.62
CA ASN A 40 -20.57 10.41 -9.75
C ASN A 40 -19.81 10.28 -11.07
N GLU A 41 -18.49 10.44 -11.05
CA GLU A 41 -17.62 10.40 -12.23
C GLU A 41 -16.60 9.27 -12.10
N SER A 42 -16.12 8.77 -13.25
CA SER A 42 -14.99 7.85 -13.28
C SER A 42 -13.71 8.59 -12.92
N ILE A 43 -12.85 7.96 -12.13
CA ILE A 43 -11.61 8.57 -11.64
C ILE A 43 -10.39 7.75 -12.02
N ASP A 44 -9.30 8.46 -12.24
CA ASP A 44 -7.96 7.93 -12.41
C ASP A 44 -7.14 8.27 -11.17
N VAL A 45 -6.41 7.29 -10.63
CA VAL A 45 -5.65 7.45 -9.39
C VAL A 45 -4.23 6.95 -9.55
N ASP A 46 -3.32 7.64 -8.86
CA ASP A 46 -1.96 7.19 -8.67
C ASP A 46 -1.82 6.71 -7.22
N TYR A 47 -1.37 5.48 -7.08
CA TYR A 47 -1.19 4.82 -5.81
C TYR A 47 0.26 4.86 -5.40
N TYR A 48 0.55 5.47 -4.25
CA TYR A 48 1.90 5.65 -3.74
C TYR A 48 2.17 4.77 -2.51
N PHE A 49 3.15 3.89 -2.66
CA PHE A 49 3.70 3.09 -1.58
C PHE A 49 5.09 3.59 -1.20
N PRO A 50 5.26 4.27 -0.06
CA PRO A 50 6.57 4.57 0.48
C PRO A 50 7.20 3.24 0.95
N SER A 51 8.26 2.82 0.28
CA SER A 51 9.03 1.63 0.62
C SER A 51 10.20 2.04 1.50
N SER A 52 10.36 1.38 2.64
CA SER A 52 11.59 1.46 3.44
C SER A 52 12.80 1.05 2.59
N PRO A 53 14.03 1.56 2.84
CA PRO A 53 15.24 1.10 2.16
C PRO A 53 15.48 -0.41 2.28
N THR A 54 14.95 -1.04 3.33
CA THR A 54 15.04 -2.49 3.59
C THR A 54 13.80 -3.26 3.10
N ALA A 55 12.80 -2.57 2.57
CA ALA A 55 11.58 -3.20 2.08
C ALA A 55 11.72 -3.62 0.61
N VAL A 56 11.28 -4.85 0.33
CA VAL A 56 11.25 -5.45 -1.00
C VAL A 56 9.81 -5.84 -1.32
N VAL A 57 9.19 -5.13 -2.26
CA VAL A 57 7.86 -5.48 -2.77
C VAL A 57 7.99 -6.58 -3.82
N TYR A 58 7.33 -7.71 -3.58
CA TYR A 58 7.40 -8.87 -4.46
C TYR A 58 6.07 -9.18 -5.17
N ALA A 59 4.94 -8.66 -4.68
CA ALA A 59 3.68 -8.70 -5.40
C ALA A 59 2.78 -7.49 -5.07
N MET A 60 2.00 -7.07 -6.06
CA MET A 60 0.96 -6.04 -5.93
C MET A 60 -0.20 -6.45 -6.83
N GLN A 61 -1.43 -6.19 -6.42
CA GLN A 61 -2.63 -6.47 -7.22
C GLN A 61 -3.77 -5.56 -6.82
N PHE A 62 -4.79 -5.42 -7.66
CA PHE A 62 -6.01 -4.71 -7.28
C PHE A 62 -7.28 -5.38 -7.82
N VAL A 63 -8.41 -5.11 -7.18
CA VAL A 63 -9.73 -5.60 -7.56
C VAL A 63 -10.63 -4.40 -7.71
N LYS A 64 -11.34 -4.32 -8.83
CA LYS A 64 -12.30 -3.25 -9.11
C LYS A 64 -13.67 -3.85 -9.40
N GLY A 65 -14.69 -3.48 -8.63
CA GLY A 65 -16.07 -3.92 -8.87
C GLY A 65 -16.27 -5.44 -8.84
N GLY A 66 -15.42 -6.17 -8.10
CA GLY A 66 -15.47 -7.63 -8.00
C GLY A 66 -14.64 -8.39 -9.06
N ASN A 67 -14.11 -7.72 -10.07
CA ASN A 67 -13.18 -8.33 -11.03
C ASN A 67 -11.74 -8.20 -10.51
N LEU A 68 -11.07 -9.33 -10.27
CA LEU A 68 -9.65 -9.36 -9.91
C LEU A 68 -8.83 -8.94 -11.15
N VAL A 69 -8.12 -7.81 -11.03
CA VAL A 69 -7.17 -7.36 -12.04
C VAL A 69 -5.78 -7.49 -11.44
N ILE A 70 -5.07 -8.54 -11.83
CA ILE A 70 -3.70 -8.76 -11.37
C ILE A 70 -2.80 -7.73 -12.06
N ALA A 71 -2.30 -6.76 -11.29
CA ALA A 71 -1.21 -5.90 -11.73
C ALA A 71 0.09 -6.71 -11.62
N GLN A 72 0.51 -7.39 -12.68
CA GLN A 72 1.73 -8.19 -12.61
C GLN A 72 2.93 -7.25 -12.45
N ILE A 73 3.70 -7.43 -11.36
CA ILE A 73 4.96 -6.72 -11.18
C ILE A 73 5.90 -7.14 -12.31
N GLN A 74 6.21 -6.20 -13.19
CA GLN A 74 7.26 -6.33 -14.18
C GLN A 74 8.33 -5.29 -13.84
N THR A 75 9.58 -5.74 -13.74
CA THR A 75 10.76 -4.88 -13.58
C THR A 75 10.78 -3.77 -14.64
N THR A 76 11.32 -2.60 -14.29
CA THR A 76 11.29 -1.30 -14.98
C THR A 76 11.37 -1.34 -16.51
N LEU A 77 12.10 -2.30 -17.10
CA LEU A 77 12.27 -2.42 -18.55
C LEU A 77 11.06 -2.99 -19.30
N MET A 78 10.15 -3.71 -18.64
CA MET A 78 9.02 -4.41 -19.28
C MET A 78 7.67 -3.71 -19.04
N ALA A 79 7.59 -2.82 -18.05
CA ALA A 79 6.37 -2.11 -17.67
C ALA A 79 5.94 -1.05 -18.69
N GLU A 80 6.89 -0.36 -19.33
CA GLU A 80 6.61 0.71 -20.30
C GLU A 80 5.90 0.19 -21.58
N LEU A 81 6.30 -0.98 -22.07
CA LEU A 81 5.72 -1.56 -23.30
C LEU A 81 4.30 -2.11 -23.09
N THR A 82 4.00 -2.62 -21.88
CA THR A 82 2.74 -3.31 -21.60
C THR A 82 1.60 -2.33 -21.24
N PHE A 83 1.92 -1.13 -20.72
CA PHE A 83 0.92 -0.11 -20.37
C PHE A 83 0.26 0.52 -21.60
N ASP A 84 1.05 0.89 -22.62
CA ASP A 84 0.54 1.50 -23.85
C ASP A 84 -0.36 0.52 -24.64
N GLU A 85 -0.04 -0.78 -24.63
CA GLU A 85 -0.89 -1.82 -25.21
C GLU A 85 -2.20 -2.04 -24.43
N ALA A 86 -2.16 -2.06 -23.09
CA ALA A 86 -3.37 -2.25 -22.29
C ALA A 86 -4.33 -1.05 -22.37
N VAL A 87 -3.80 0.17 -22.35
CA VAL A 87 -4.58 1.42 -22.47
C VAL A 87 -5.19 1.54 -23.87
N SER A 88 -4.44 1.23 -24.93
CA SER A 88 -4.96 1.26 -26.32
C SER A 88 -6.06 0.23 -26.58
N GLN A 89 -6.13 -0.83 -25.78
CA GLN A 89 -7.17 -1.87 -25.85
C GLN A 89 -8.36 -1.62 -24.90
N GLY A 90 -8.37 -0.53 -24.13
CA GLY A 90 -9.44 -0.23 -23.16
C GLY A 90 -9.43 -1.13 -21.92
N LEU A 91 -8.33 -1.85 -21.68
CA LEU A 91 -8.12 -2.67 -20.49
C LEU A 91 -7.63 -1.78 -19.34
N THR A 92 -7.90 -2.20 -18.09
CA THR A 92 -7.37 -1.48 -16.92
C THR A 92 -5.87 -1.76 -16.82
N GLY A 93 -5.05 -0.84 -17.34
CA GLY A 93 -3.59 -0.91 -17.24
C GLY A 93 -3.09 -0.45 -15.87
N ALA A 94 -2.02 -1.08 -15.40
CA ALA A 94 -1.31 -0.74 -14.17
C ALA A 94 0.18 -0.60 -14.45
N LEU A 95 0.72 0.62 -14.31
CA LEU A 95 2.15 0.90 -14.52
C LEU A 95 2.83 1.05 -13.16
N LEU A 96 3.91 0.30 -12.95
CA LEU A 96 4.80 0.43 -11.81
C LEU A 96 6.06 1.21 -12.23
N GLY A 97 6.19 2.43 -11.75
CA GLY A 97 7.38 3.27 -11.96
C GLY A 97 8.18 3.41 -10.68
N SER A 98 9.50 3.22 -10.75
CA SER A 98 10.42 3.69 -9.72
C SER A 98 10.81 5.13 -10.05
N SER A 99 10.23 6.12 -9.38
CA SER A 99 10.87 7.44 -9.31
C SER A 99 12.09 7.35 -8.40
N GLU A 100 13.00 8.31 -8.52
CA GLU A 100 14.22 8.37 -7.73
C GLU A 100 13.90 8.21 -6.23
N GLY A 101 14.34 7.10 -5.62
CA GLY A 101 14.34 6.95 -4.16
C GLY A 101 13.00 6.55 -3.52
N SER A 102 12.93 5.28 -3.12
CA SER A 102 12.08 4.80 -2.01
C SER A 102 10.55 4.84 -2.18
N ILE A 103 9.98 5.19 -3.34
CA ILE A 103 8.51 5.13 -3.56
C ILE A 103 8.17 4.28 -4.78
N LEU A 104 7.18 3.39 -4.61
CA LEU A 104 6.56 2.66 -5.70
C LEU A 104 5.23 3.31 -6.06
N THR A 105 5.04 3.57 -7.35
CA THR A 105 3.82 4.21 -7.87
C THR A 105 3.07 3.23 -8.77
N LEU A 106 1.79 2.97 -8.49
CA LEU A 106 0.87 2.21 -9.34
C LEU A 106 -0.20 3.13 -9.92
N LYS A 107 -0.26 3.25 -11.24
CA LYS A 107 -1.32 4.02 -11.91
C LYS A 107 -2.54 3.14 -12.14
N ILE A 108 -3.72 3.54 -11.65
CA ILE A 108 -4.99 2.83 -11.85
C ILE A 108 -5.95 3.77 -12.56
N ALA A 109 -6.45 3.35 -13.73
CA ALA A 109 -7.34 4.16 -14.55
C ALA A 109 -8.79 3.63 -14.54
N ASN A 110 -9.71 4.54 -14.88
CA ASN A 110 -11.12 4.26 -15.15
C ASN A 110 -11.82 3.53 -13.99
N ILE A 111 -11.76 4.09 -12.78
CA ILE A 111 -12.52 3.60 -11.63
C ILE A 111 -13.93 4.19 -11.67
N PRO A 112 -14.98 3.41 -11.99
CA PRO A 112 -16.32 3.96 -12.16
C PRO A 112 -16.89 4.55 -10.86
N PRO A 113 -17.96 5.36 -10.98
CA PRO A 113 -18.74 5.84 -9.84
C PRO A 113 -19.18 4.69 -8.94
N HIS A 114 -19.23 4.94 -7.64
CA HIS A 114 -19.71 4.00 -6.61
C HIS A 114 -19.00 2.64 -6.57
N THR A 115 -17.82 2.55 -7.18
CA THR A 115 -17.05 1.30 -7.26
C THR A 115 -16.07 1.20 -6.10
N VAL A 116 -15.99 -0.02 -5.54
CA VAL A 116 -14.97 -0.38 -4.57
C VAL A 116 -13.70 -0.83 -5.30
N LEU A 117 -12.58 -0.22 -4.92
CA LEU A 117 -11.23 -0.59 -5.30
C LEU A 117 -10.53 -1.22 -4.10
N ARG A 118 -10.08 -2.46 -4.24
CA ARG A 118 -9.25 -3.15 -3.24
C ARG A 118 -7.84 -3.27 -3.77
N VAL A 119 -6.86 -2.67 -3.10
CA VAL A 119 -5.43 -2.77 -3.45
C VAL A 119 -4.76 -3.72 -2.48
N GLU A 120 -4.02 -4.71 -2.96
CA GLU A 120 -3.22 -5.62 -2.14
C GLU A 120 -1.74 -5.49 -2.47
N ILE A 121 -0.89 -5.48 -1.44
CA ILE A 121 0.56 -5.39 -1.56
C ILE A 121 1.18 -6.44 -0.67
N PHE A 122 2.22 -7.06 -1.19
CA PHE A 122 3.01 -8.07 -0.54
C PHE A 122 4.47 -7.65 -0.58
N TYR A 123 5.06 -7.46 0.60
CA TYR A 123 6.42 -7.01 0.72
C TYR A 123 7.08 -7.59 1.96
N THR A 124 8.39 -7.76 1.88
CA THR A 124 9.21 -8.16 3.02
C THR A 124 10.03 -6.98 3.50
N GLU A 125 10.27 -6.89 4.80
CA GLU A 125 11.18 -5.91 5.40
C GLU A 125 12.15 -6.60 6.36
N GLN A 126 13.43 -6.21 6.30
CA GLN A 126 14.41 -6.66 7.28
C GLN A 126 14.39 -5.76 8.52
N LEU A 127 14.15 -6.36 9.69
CA LEU A 127 14.22 -5.72 10.99
C LEU A 127 15.67 -5.68 11.47
N ILE A 128 16.20 -4.48 11.66
CA ILE A 128 17.55 -4.26 12.18
C ILE A 128 17.44 -4.16 13.71
N PRO A 129 18.04 -5.09 14.48
CA PRO A 129 18.00 -5.01 15.93
C PRO A 129 18.85 -3.85 16.43
N ASP A 130 18.33 -3.13 17.41
CA ASP A 130 19.07 -2.12 18.18
C ASP A 130 19.12 -2.54 19.65
N GLU A 131 20.33 -2.79 20.17
CA GLU A 131 20.57 -3.32 21.51
C GLU A 131 19.68 -4.53 21.91
N GLY A 132 19.39 -5.41 20.94
CA GLY A 132 18.55 -6.60 21.14
C GLY A 132 17.04 -6.33 21.09
N THR A 133 16.63 -5.10 20.82
CA THR A 133 15.25 -4.70 20.56
C THR A 133 14.99 -4.70 19.06
N TYR A 134 13.94 -5.40 18.64
CA TYR A 134 13.45 -5.36 17.27
C TYR A 134 12.28 -4.40 17.17
N GLN A 135 12.32 -3.50 16.19
CA GLN A 135 11.27 -2.53 15.94
C GLN A 135 10.69 -2.75 14.55
N PHE A 136 9.37 -2.91 14.49
CA PHE A 136 8.62 -2.91 13.25
C PHE A 136 7.86 -1.58 13.16
N TYR A 137 8.09 -0.84 12.08
CA TYR A 137 7.41 0.42 11.82
C TYR A 137 6.42 0.25 10.67
N TYR A 138 5.14 0.51 10.93
CA TYR A 138 4.13 0.52 9.89
C TYR A 138 3.78 1.96 9.50
N PRO A 139 4.18 2.43 8.31
CA PRO A 139 3.91 3.81 7.88
C PRO A 139 2.44 3.99 7.50
N SER A 140 1.67 4.64 8.37
CA SER A 140 0.27 5.04 8.08
C SER A 140 0.16 6.32 7.25
N ILE A 141 1.21 7.16 7.23
CA ILE A 141 1.25 8.46 6.56
C ILE A 141 2.47 8.50 5.62
N ILE A 142 2.37 9.22 4.50
CA ILE A 142 3.52 9.47 3.63
C ILE A 142 4.37 10.58 4.27
N PRO A 143 5.68 10.34 4.53
CA PRO A 143 6.55 11.36 5.11
C PRO A 143 6.58 12.65 4.26
N PRO A 144 6.66 13.84 4.89
CA PRO A 144 6.58 15.12 4.18
C PRO A 144 7.58 15.29 3.04
N GLN A 145 8.78 14.72 3.18
CA GLN A 145 9.83 14.78 2.15
C GLN A 145 9.46 14.15 0.79
N TYR A 146 8.37 13.37 0.75
CA TYR A 146 7.87 12.74 -0.47
C TYR A 146 6.64 13.47 -1.04
N LEU A 147 6.15 14.51 -0.36
CA LEU A 147 4.96 15.26 -0.78
C LEU A 147 5.24 16.25 -1.90
N ASP A 148 6.45 16.78 -1.98
CA ASP A 148 6.84 17.72 -3.03
C ASP A 148 6.77 17.07 -4.43
N GLU A 149 6.83 15.73 -4.48
CA GLU A 149 6.66 14.92 -5.70
C GLU A 149 5.22 14.44 -5.93
N MET A 150 4.28 14.75 -5.02
CA MET A 150 2.91 14.24 -5.02
C MET A 150 1.87 15.37 -5.02
N GLU A 151 1.23 15.60 -6.17
CA GLU A 151 0.09 16.51 -6.24
C GLU A 151 -1.17 15.90 -5.58
N GLY A 152 -1.89 16.71 -4.80
CA GLY A 152 -3.26 16.42 -4.34
C GLY A 152 -3.41 15.49 -3.12
N VAL A 153 -2.34 15.22 -2.38
CA VAL A 153 -2.40 14.36 -1.18
C VAL A 153 -2.92 15.15 0.03
N ASP A 154 -4.18 14.92 0.43
CA ASP A 154 -4.69 15.42 1.71
C ASP A 154 -4.09 14.60 2.86
N GLN A 155 -3.43 15.30 3.79
CA GLN A 155 -2.58 14.73 4.84
C GLN A 155 -3.27 14.71 6.21
N ASP A 156 -4.51 15.18 6.33
CA ASP A 156 -5.17 15.29 7.63
C ASP A 156 -5.50 13.91 8.24
N PRO A 157 -4.79 13.46 9.29
CA PRO A 157 -5.01 12.15 9.91
C PRO A 157 -6.43 12.02 10.49
N SER A 158 -7.07 13.15 10.81
CA SER A 158 -8.42 13.19 11.39
C SER A 158 -9.52 12.92 10.36
N GLN A 159 -9.20 12.93 9.07
CA GLN A 159 -10.16 12.66 7.98
C GLN A 159 -10.22 11.18 7.57
N PHE A 160 -9.27 10.34 7.99
CA PHE A 160 -9.28 8.91 7.70
C PHE A 160 -10.12 8.15 8.72
N ASN A 161 -11.44 8.35 8.68
CA ASN A 161 -12.39 7.51 9.41
C ASN A 161 -12.52 6.14 8.69
N CYS A 162 -11.47 5.33 8.80
CA CYS A 162 -11.38 4.02 8.17
C CYS A 162 -11.23 2.92 9.23
N LEU A 163 -11.70 1.72 8.91
CA LEU A 163 -11.45 0.55 9.73
C LEU A 163 -9.99 0.13 9.56
N PHE A 164 -9.21 0.19 10.64
CA PHE A 164 -7.83 -0.29 10.64
C PHE A 164 -7.71 -1.58 11.46
N ILE A 165 -7.27 -2.66 10.83
CA ILE A 165 -7.01 -3.95 11.48
C ILE A 165 -5.60 -4.40 11.12
N MET A 166 -4.81 -4.68 12.16
CA MET A 166 -3.47 -5.24 12.01
C MET A 166 -3.33 -6.51 12.84
N GLU A 167 -2.97 -7.61 12.17
CA GLU A 167 -2.60 -8.89 12.78
C GLU A 167 -1.08 -9.05 12.69
N ILE A 168 -0.40 -9.24 13.82
CA ILE A 168 1.04 -9.51 13.87
C ILE A 168 1.26 -10.90 14.46
N ILE A 169 1.93 -11.76 13.69
CA ILE A 169 2.29 -13.12 14.09
C ILE A 169 3.81 -13.15 14.29
N LEU A 170 4.24 -13.48 15.50
CA LEU A 170 5.65 -13.60 15.86
C LEU A 170 6.10 -15.06 15.85
N GLN A 171 7.01 -15.40 14.94
CA GLN A 171 7.67 -16.70 14.81
C GLN A 171 9.14 -16.56 15.18
N LEU A 172 9.38 -16.46 16.50
CA LEU A 172 10.72 -16.22 17.02
C LEU A 172 11.41 -17.54 17.38
N PRO A 173 12.69 -17.73 17.02
CA PRO A 173 13.47 -18.88 17.46
C PRO A 173 13.92 -18.78 18.93
N PHE A 174 13.59 -17.67 19.59
CA PHE A 174 13.95 -17.33 20.97
C PHE A 174 12.71 -16.85 21.76
N PRO A 175 12.71 -16.99 23.10
CA PRO A 175 11.60 -16.54 23.93
C PRO A 175 11.40 -15.02 23.84
N LEU A 176 10.14 -14.61 23.73
CA LEU A 176 9.75 -13.21 23.74
C LEU A 176 9.84 -12.65 25.18
N SER A 177 10.72 -11.68 25.40
CA SER A 177 10.88 -11.05 26.73
C SER A 177 9.83 -9.98 27.00
N HIS A 178 9.58 -9.11 26.01
CA HIS A 178 8.66 -7.98 26.13
C HIS A 178 8.07 -7.61 24.76
N ILE A 179 6.83 -7.15 24.76
CA ILE A 179 6.15 -6.59 23.58
C ILE A 179 5.38 -5.35 24.01
N SER A 180 5.51 -4.28 23.21
CA SER A 180 4.79 -3.03 23.44
C SER A 180 4.45 -2.36 22.11
N CYS A 181 3.36 -1.60 22.10
CA CYS A 181 2.95 -0.75 20.98
C CYS A 181 2.58 0.60 21.59
N PRO A 182 3.34 1.68 21.30
CA PRO A 182 3.09 2.98 21.90
C PRO A 182 1.83 3.66 21.35
N THR A 183 1.36 3.26 20.17
CA THR A 183 0.28 3.95 19.44
C THR A 183 -1.07 3.26 19.54
N HIS A 184 -1.12 1.95 19.79
CA HIS A 184 -2.35 1.16 19.78
C HIS A 184 -2.36 0.14 20.93
N SER A 185 -3.55 -0.18 21.43
CA SER A 185 -3.73 -1.28 22.38
C SER A 185 -3.41 -2.62 21.69
N ILE A 186 -2.68 -3.49 22.39
CA ILE A 186 -2.35 -4.83 21.91
C ILE A 186 -3.28 -5.83 22.61
N ASN A 187 -3.85 -6.74 21.83
CA ASN A 187 -4.49 -7.94 22.35
C ASN A 187 -3.60 -9.14 21.99
N ILE A 188 -3.18 -9.90 23.01
CA ILE A 188 -2.30 -11.07 22.84
C ILE A 188 -3.16 -12.30 23.07
N SER A 189 -3.21 -13.18 22.07
CA SER A 189 -4.01 -14.42 22.07
C SER A 189 -3.18 -15.62 21.67
#